data_AF-A0A534VQV0-F1
#
_entry.id   AF-A0A534VQV0-F1
#
_cell.length_a   1.000
_cell.length_b   1.000
_cell.length_c   1.000
_cell.angle_alpha   90.00
_cell.angle_beta   90.00
_cell.angle_gamma   90.00
#
_symmetry.space_group_name_H-M   'P 1'
#
loop_
_entity.id
_entity.type
_entity.pdbx_description
1 polymer ?
#
loop_
_entity_poly.entity_id
_entity_poly.type
_entity_poly.pdbx_seq_one_letter_code
_entity_poly.pdbx_strand_id
1 'polypeptide(L)'
;LTGVALLWMVYYLRGRGVGVGGLTRPAAFGVALSVLVFAWIVYDLLWLSPLARFETPLVALCYLILVALSYALMQVFNGRAAYIHVGALMGTLMTANVWLRIVPAYRRILESVRGGGPLDETLVARAQLRSKHNAFLAMPTVLTMISNHYPASTYGSQHAWLVLAVLILVGWAAAKVIRDH
;
A
#
# COMPACT_ATOMS: atom_id res chain seq x y z
N LEU A 1 13.53 -13.08 -6.44
CA LEU A 1 13.49 -12.43 -5.12
C LEU A 1 12.13 -11.77 -4.92
N THR A 2 11.45 -11.98 -3.80
CA THR A 2 10.21 -11.25 -3.47
C THR A 2 10.55 -9.82 -3.03
N GLY A 3 9.60 -8.88 -3.15
CA GLY A 3 9.81 -7.48 -2.73
C GLY A 3 10.25 -7.34 -1.27
N VAL A 4 9.76 -8.21 -0.38
CA VAL A 4 10.19 -8.29 1.02
C VAL A 4 11.65 -8.74 1.14
N ALA A 5 12.08 -9.73 0.35
CA ALA A 5 13.47 -10.19 0.33
C ALA A 5 14.44 -9.14 -0.22
N LEU A 6 14.02 -8.36 -1.22
CA LEU A 6 14.80 -7.23 -1.75
C LEU A 6 14.91 -6.08 -0.74
N LEU A 7 13.83 -5.75 -0.04
CA LEU A 7 13.83 -4.75 1.04
C LEU A 7 14.77 -5.19 2.18
N TRP A 8 14.74 -6.48 2.52
CA TRP A 8 15.65 -7.10 3.48
C TRP A 8 17.13 -7.00 3.05
N MET A 9 17.44 -7.40 1.81
CA MET A 9 18.81 -7.38 1.28
C MET A 9 19.39 -5.96 1.14
N VAL A 10 18.60 -5.00 0.67
CA VAL A 10 19.11 -3.65 0.39
C VAL A 10 19.28 -2.83 1.66
N TYR A 11 18.38 -2.97 2.63
CA TYR A 11 18.34 -2.04 3.77
C TYR A 11 18.85 -2.63 5.08
N TYR A 12 18.59 -3.91 5.33
CA TYR A 12 18.99 -4.55 6.58
C TYR A 12 20.39 -5.20 6.49
N LEU A 13 20.80 -5.64 5.29
CA LEU A 13 22.13 -6.24 5.06
C LEU A 13 23.22 -5.23 4.62
N ARG A 14 22.91 -4.14 3.90
CA ARG A 14 23.92 -3.16 3.40
C ARG A 14 24.19 -1.92 4.26
N GLY A 15 23.68 -1.88 5.50
CA GLY A 15 24.33 -1.10 6.57
C GLY A 15 24.16 0.43 6.59
N ARG A 16 23.19 1.03 5.90
CA ARG A 16 22.84 2.46 6.12
C ARG A 16 21.70 2.55 7.13
N GLY A 17 21.94 3.25 8.24
CA GLY A 17 21.06 3.32 9.42
C GLY A 17 19.58 3.47 9.05
N VAL A 18 18.75 2.55 9.56
CA VAL A 18 17.34 2.44 9.17
C VAL A 18 16.45 3.29 10.08
N GLY A 19 16.73 3.28 11.38
CA GLY A 19 15.98 4.01 12.39
C GLY A 19 16.65 5.31 12.83
N VAL A 20 15.85 6.20 13.40
CA VAL A 20 16.29 7.41 14.10
C VAL A 20 16.61 7.07 15.57
N GLY A 21 17.49 7.83 16.23
CA GLY A 21 17.65 7.78 17.69
C GLY A 21 18.26 6.49 18.28
N GLY A 22 19.06 5.74 17.52
CA GLY A 22 19.76 4.55 18.03
C GLY A 22 18.94 3.25 18.00
N LEU A 23 17.81 3.23 17.27
CA LEU A 23 17.01 2.03 17.07
C LEU A 23 17.85 0.88 16.49
N THR A 24 17.87 -0.27 17.18
CA THR A 24 18.64 -1.44 16.73
C THR A 24 18.05 -2.01 15.44
N ARG A 25 18.88 -2.62 14.59
CA ARG A 25 18.44 -3.19 13.31
C ARG A 25 17.31 -4.23 13.46
N PRO A 26 17.35 -5.15 14.45
CA PRO A 26 16.25 -6.08 14.67
C PRO A 26 14.96 -5.39 15.11
N ALA A 27 15.04 -4.34 15.93
CA ALA A 27 13.87 -3.56 16.34
C ALA A 27 13.25 -2.80 15.15
N ALA A 28 14.09 -2.15 14.33
CA ALA A 28 13.66 -1.50 13.09
C ALA A 28 12.95 -2.49 12.16
N PHE A 29 13.47 -3.70 12.02
CA PHE A 29 12.85 -4.77 11.25
C PHE A 29 11.50 -5.20 11.82
N GLY A 30 11.42 -5.41 13.14
CA GLY A 30 10.19 -5.74 13.82
C GLY A 30 9.09 -4.70 13.55
N VAL A 31 9.40 -3.41 13.74
CA VAL A 31 8.48 -2.31 13.45
C VAL A 31 8.03 -2.34 11.99
N ALA A 32 8.97 -2.47 11.05
CA ALA A 32 8.68 -2.51 9.63
C ALA A 32 7.70 -3.63 9.26
N LEU A 33 7.98 -4.85 9.74
CA LEU A 33 7.12 -6.01 9.48
C LEU A 33 5.74 -5.85 10.13
N SER A 34 5.70 -5.40 11.38
CA SER A 34 4.45 -5.13 12.09
C SER A 34 3.58 -4.11 11.36
N VAL A 35 4.17 -3.04 10.83
CA VAL A 35 3.44 -2.05 10.04
C VAL A 35 2.83 -2.67 8.79
N LEU A 36 3.58 -3.48 8.04
CA LEU A 36 3.07 -4.14 6.83
C LEU A 36 1.90 -5.08 7.13
N VAL A 37 2.03 -5.91 8.16
CA VAL A 37 0.99 -6.89 8.54
C VAL A 37 -0.23 -6.18 9.11
N PHE A 38 -0.03 -5.27 10.06
CA PHE A 38 -1.14 -4.60 10.76
C PHE A 38 -1.91 -3.67 9.82
N ALA A 39 -1.23 -2.88 8.99
CA ALA A 39 -1.89 -2.00 8.04
C ALA A 39 -2.70 -2.80 7.01
N TRP A 40 -2.21 -3.97 6.57
CA TRP A 40 -3.00 -4.87 5.73
C TRP A 40 -4.27 -5.36 6.45
N ILE A 41 -4.17 -5.84 7.68
CA ILE A 41 -5.33 -6.30 8.47
C ILE A 41 -6.36 -5.18 8.62
N VAL A 42 -5.93 -3.99 9.04
CA VAL A 42 -6.82 -2.83 9.21
C VAL A 42 -7.50 -2.48 7.89
N TYR A 43 -6.75 -2.36 6.80
CA TYR A 43 -7.29 -2.08 5.49
C TYR A 43 -8.29 -3.16 5.04
N ASP A 44 -7.97 -4.44 5.20
CA ASP A 44 -8.83 -5.52 4.74
C ASP A 44 -10.14 -5.60 5.54
N LEU A 45 -10.08 -5.40 6.87
CA LEU A 45 -11.25 -5.34 7.74
C LEU A 45 -12.14 -4.13 7.43
N LEU A 46 -11.56 -2.95 7.16
CA LEU A 46 -12.32 -1.76 6.76
C LEU A 46 -13.16 -2.03 5.50
N TRP A 47 -12.57 -2.68 4.51
CA TRP A 47 -13.25 -3.00 3.24
C TRP A 47 -14.11 -4.26 3.27
N LEU A 48 -14.04 -5.08 4.33
CA LEU A 48 -15.00 -6.14 4.62
C LEU A 48 -16.19 -5.64 5.43
N SER A 49 -16.02 -4.54 6.16
CA SER A 49 -17.05 -3.98 7.04
C SER A 49 -18.22 -3.40 6.24
N PRO A 50 -19.38 -3.15 6.89
CA PRO A 50 -20.52 -2.48 6.27
C PRO A 50 -20.20 -1.06 5.76
N LEU A 51 -19.07 -0.46 6.18
CA LEU A 51 -18.62 0.85 5.70
C LEU A 51 -18.24 0.84 4.22
N ALA A 52 -17.93 -0.34 3.64
CA ALA A 52 -17.58 -0.48 2.23
C ALA A 52 -18.68 0.02 1.27
N ARG A 53 -19.94 0.13 1.73
CA ARG A 53 -21.03 0.75 0.96
C ARG A 53 -20.85 2.25 0.73
N PHE A 54 -20.06 2.91 1.56
CA PHE A 54 -19.72 4.32 1.44
C PHE A 54 -18.30 4.47 0.87
N GLU A 55 -18.12 4.09 -0.40
CA GLU A 55 -16.80 4.04 -1.04
C GLU A 55 -16.01 5.35 -0.89
N THR A 56 -16.61 6.49 -1.24
CA THR A 56 -15.93 7.80 -1.25
C THR A 56 -15.36 8.21 0.12
N PRO A 57 -16.16 8.27 1.21
CA PRO A 57 -15.61 8.62 2.52
C PRO A 57 -14.65 7.55 3.06
N LEU A 58 -14.83 6.27 2.72
CA LEU A 58 -13.91 5.22 3.14
C LEU A 58 -12.54 5.34 2.45
N VAL A 59 -12.50 5.70 1.17
CA VAL A 59 -11.25 6.02 0.45
C VAL A 59 -10.56 7.22 1.10
N ALA A 60 -11.30 8.28 1.43
CA ALA A 60 -10.73 9.44 2.12
C ALA A 60 -10.16 9.06 3.50
N LEU A 61 -10.86 8.21 4.26
CA LEU A 61 -10.37 7.69 5.53
C LEU A 61 -9.07 6.86 5.34
N CYS A 62 -9.03 5.94 4.38
CA CYS A 62 -7.82 5.17 4.07
C CYS A 62 -6.64 6.07 3.69
N TYR A 63 -6.88 7.14 2.92
CA TYR A 63 -5.87 8.13 2.60
C TYR A 63 -5.35 8.85 3.86
N LEU A 64 -6.23 9.32 4.74
CA LEU A 64 -5.83 9.97 5.99
C LEU A 64 -5.02 9.03 6.90
N ILE A 65 -5.42 7.76 6.99
CA ILE A 65 -4.66 6.73 7.73
C ILE A 65 -3.26 6.57 7.12
N LEU A 66 -3.15 6.54 5.78
CA LEU A 66 -1.85 6.41 5.10
C LEU A 66 -0.95 7.63 5.33
N VAL A 67 -1.51 8.84 5.36
CA VAL A 67 -0.78 10.08 5.69
C VAL A 67 -0.33 10.07 7.14
N ALA A 68 -1.20 9.70 8.08
CA ALA A 68 -0.86 9.58 9.49
C ALA A 68 0.24 8.52 9.72
N LEU A 69 0.15 7.38 9.03
CA LEU A 69 1.17 6.34 9.08
C LEU A 69 2.50 6.82 8.47
N SER A 70 2.46 7.59 7.38
CA SER A 70 3.65 8.19 6.78
C SER A 70 4.36 9.13 7.75
N TYR A 71 3.60 9.97 8.46
CA TYR A 71 4.12 10.82 9.52
C TYR A 71 4.73 10.00 10.66
N ALA A 72 3.99 9.00 11.17
CA ALA A 72 4.46 8.13 12.26
C ALA A 72 5.75 7.38 11.89
N LEU A 73 5.85 6.87 10.66
CA LEU A 73 7.06 6.22 10.15
C LEU A 73 8.26 7.17 10.11
N MET A 74 8.07 8.46 9.84
CA MET A 74 9.16 9.45 9.86
C MET A 74 9.65 9.82 11.27
N GLN A 75 8.88 9.50 12.31
CA GLN A 75 9.33 9.63 13.70
C GLN A 75 10.23 8.46 14.11
N VAL A 76 10.09 7.31 13.46
CA VAL A 76 10.82 6.07 13.80
C VAL A 76 11.98 5.81 12.83
N PHE A 77 11.77 6.10 11.55
CA PHE A 77 12.70 5.84 10.45
C PHE A 77 13.16 7.15 9.82
N ASN A 78 14.37 7.15 9.23
CA ASN A 78 14.77 8.29 8.43
C ASN A 78 13.85 8.45 7.20
N GLY A 79 13.83 9.65 6.61
CA GLY A 79 12.89 9.97 5.53
C GLY A 79 12.93 8.98 4.36
N ARG A 80 14.13 8.55 3.93
CA ARG A 80 14.30 7.53 2.88
C ARG A 80 13.67 6.19 3.27
N ALA A 81 13.98 5.70 4.47
CA ALA A 81 13.43 4.44 4.96
C ALA A 81 11.91 4.55 5.07
N ALA A 82 11.36 5.63 5.62
CA ALA A 82 9.91 5.84 5.71
C ALA A 82 9.23 5.77 4.33
N TYR A 83 9.77 6.45 3.32
CA TYR A 83 9.25 6.42 1.95
C TYR A 83 9.23 5.00 1.34
N ILE A 84 10.33 4.26 1.51
CA ILE A 84 10.42 2.86 1.06
C ILE A 84 9.38 2.00 1.77
N HIS A 85 9.19 2.16 3.08
CA HIS A 85 8.20 1.38 3.83
C HIS A 85 6.76 1.71 3.42
N VAL A 86 6.45 2.98 3.14
CA VAL A 86 5.12 3.40 2.64
C VAL A 86 4.85 2.81 1.25
N GLY A 87 5.82 2.87 0.33
CA GLY A 87 5.62 2.24 -0.98
C GLY A 87 5.61 0.71 -0.91
N ALA A 88 6.39 0.10 -0.02
CA ALA A 88 6.33 -1.34 0.23
C ALA A 88 4.97 -1.75 0.81
N LEU A 89 4.39 -0.94 1.71
CA LEU A 89 3.05 -1.15 2.23
C LEU A 89 2.02 -1.17 1.10
N MET A 90 2.01 -0.15 0.22
CA MET A 90 1.08 -0.11 -0.90
C MET A 90 1.25 -1.35 -1.81
N GLY A 91 2.49 -1.76 -2.11
CA GLY A 91 2.76 -2.99 -2.86
C GLY A 91 2.30 -4.28 -2.14
N THR A 92 2.42 -4.34 -0.81
CA THR A 92 1.90 -5.45 0.00
C THR A 92 0.37 -5.49 -0.04
N LEU A 93 -0.31 -4.34 0.09
CA LEU A 93 -1.77 -4.26 -0.04
C LEU A 93 -2.22 -4.76 -1.42
N MET A 94 -1.51 -4.35 -2.49
CA MET A 94 -1.80 -4.80 -3.85
C MET A 94 -1.65 -6.32 -3.99
N THR A 95 -0.56 -6.88 -3.47
CA THR A 95 -0.30 -8.32 -3.49
C THR A 95 -1.37 -9.08 -2.71
N ALA A 96 -1.71 -8.62 -1.50
CA ALA A 96 -2.73 -9.25 -0.66
C ALA A 96 -4.13 -9.19 -1.30
N ASN A 97 -4.50 -8.08 -1.93
CA ASN A 97 -5.74 -7.96 -2.70
C ASN A 97 -5.82 -9.07 -3.78
N VAL A 98 -4.74 -9.29 -4.53
CA VAL A 98 -4.69 -10.32 -5.58
C VAL A 98 -4.88 -11.72 -4.99
N TRP A 99 -4.00 -12.10 -4.07
CA TRP A 99 -3.90 -13.49 -3.62
C TRP A 99 -5.04 -13.91 -2.67
N LEU A 100 -5.54 -13.00 -1.85
CA LEU A 100 -6.50 -13.32 -0.80
C LEU A 100 -7.95 -12.97 -1.17
N ARG A 101 -8.17 -12.04 -2.10
CA ARG A 101 -9.52 -11.56 -2.45
C ARG A 101 -9.87 -11.81 -3.92
N ILE A 102 -8.98 -11.50 -4.85
CA ILE A 102 -9.27 -11.54 -6.29
C ILE A 102 -9.18 -12.97 -6.85
N VAL A 103 -8.05 -13.67 -6.68
CA VAL A 103 -7.83 -15.02 -7.24
C VAL A 103 -8.85 -16.04 -6.71
N PRO A 104 -9.15 -16.11 -5.40
CA PRO A 104 -10.15 -17.04 -4.90
C PRO A 104 -11.56 -16.73 -5.42
N ALA A 105 -11.91 -15.45 -5.56
CA ALA A 105 -13.20 -15.03 -6.11
C ALA A 105 -13.33 -15.44 -7.59
N TYR A 106 -12.30 -15.20 -8.40
CA TYR A 106 -12.32 -15.59 -9.82
C TYR A 106 -12.42 -17.10 -10.01
N ARG A 107 -11.79 -17.91 -9.15
CA ARG A 107 -11.94 -19.38 -9.21
C ARG A 107 -13.39 -19.81 -9.03
N ARG A 108 -14.06 -19.29 -7.99
CA ARG A 108 -15.48 -19.57 -7.73
C ARG A 108 -16.40 -19.08 -8.85
N ILE A 109 -16.13 -17.89 -9.39
CA ILE A 109 -16.88 -17.34 -10.53
C ILE A 109 -16.77 -18.27 -11.75
N LEU A 110 -15.56 -18.75 -12.08
CA LEU A 110 -15.34 -19.66 -13.20
C LEU A 110 -16.02 -21.02 -12.98
N GLU A 111 -16.02 -21.53 -11.75
CA GLU A 111 -16.73 -22.77 -11.39
C GLU A 111 -18.24 -22.63 -11.61
N SER A 112 -18.87 -21.56 -11.13
CA SER A 112 -20.30 -21.30 -11.35
C SER A 112 -20.64 -21.20 -12.83
N VAL A 113 -19.86 -20.46 -13.62
CA VAL A 113 -20.08 -20.28 -15.06
C VAL A 113 -19.95 -21.60 -15.81
N ARG A 114 -18.94 -22.43 -15.50
CA ARG A 114 -18.75 -23.75 -16.12
C ARG A 114 -19.84 -24.75 -15.73
N GLY A 115 -20.36 -24.65 -14.51
CA GLY A 115 -21.45 -25.50 -14.02
C GLY A 115 -22.85 -25.04 -14.44
N GLY A 116 -22.98 -23.92 -15.16
CA GLY A 116 -24.28 -23.34 -15.52
C GLY A 116 -25.08 -22.83 -14.30
N GLY A 117 -24.43 -22.61 -13.16
CA GLY A 117 -25.06 -22.14 -11.92
C GLY A 117 -25.21 -20.62 -11.86
N PRO A 118 -26.00 -20.10 -10.91
CA PRO A 118 -26.15 -18.66 -10.72
C PRO A 118 -24.83 -18.00 -10.32
N LEU A 119 -24.60 -16.79 -10.87
CA LEU A 119 -23.44 -15.96 -10.56
C LEU A 119 -23.69 -15.17 -9.26
N ASP A 120 -22.79 -15.26 -8.30
CA ASP A 120 -22.83 -14.39 -7.12
C ASP A 120 -22.33 -12.98 -7.49
N GLU A 121 -23.26 -12.09 -7.79
CA GLU A 121 -22.99 -10.69 -8.14
C GLU A 121 -22.20 -9.96 -7.05
N THR A 122 -22.42 -10.31 -5.77
CA THR A 122 -21.71 -9.67 -4.66
C THR A 122 -20.24 -10.05 -4.63
N LEU A 123 -19.92 -11.30 -4.98
CA LEU A 123 -18.55 -11.78 -5.11
C LEU A 123 -17.83 -11.10 -6.28
N VAL A 124 -18.51 -10.94 -7.42
CA VAL A 124 -18.00 -10.24 -8.59
C VAL A 124 -17.70 -8.78 -8.26
N ALA A 125 -18.66 -8.07 -7.68
CA ALA A 125 -18.50 -6.66 -7.30
C ALA A 125 -17.34 -6.46 -6.31
N ARG A 126 -17.21 -7.34 -5.30
CA ARG A 126 -16.09 -7.30 -4.34
C ARG A 126 -14.74 -7.54 -5.00
N ALA A 127 -14.65 -8.49 -5.94
CA ALA A 127 -13.41 -8.75 -6.67
C ALA A 127 -13.01 -7.56 -7.57
N GLN A 128 -13.99 -6.97 -8.26
CA GLN A 128 -13.80 -5.77 -9.09
C GLN A 128 -13.34 -4.57 -8.25
N LEU A 129 -13.93 -4.37 -7.07
CA LEU A 129 -13.54 -3.30 -6.14
C LEU A 129 -12.06 -3.44 -5.72
N ARG A 130 -11.60 -4.65 -5.38
CA ARG A 130 -10.19 -4.88 -5.05
C ARG A 130 -9.26 -4.69 -6.25
N SER A 131 -9.70 -5.04 -7.45
CA SER A 131 -8.97 -4.75 -8.69
C SER A 131 -8.84 -3.24 -8.94
N LYS A 132 -9.94 -2.48 -8.75
CA LYS A 132 -9.95 -1.02 -8.77
C LYS A 132 -8.93 -0.44 -7.79
N HIS A 133 -8.89 -0.93 -6.54
CA HIS A 133 -7.89 -0.47 -5.57
C HIS A 133 -6.45 -0.69 -6.06
N ASN A 134 -6.16 -1.86 -6.64
CA ASN A 134 -4.82 -2.13 -7.18
C ASN A 134 -4.43 -1.19 -8.31
N ALA A 135 -5.35 -0.90 -9.23
CA ALA A 135 -5.10 0.06 -10.30
C ALA A 135 -4.76 1.46 -9.75
N PHE A 136 -5.50 1.93 -8.75
CA PHE A 136 -5.27 3.23 -8.12
C PHE A 136 -4.06 3.28 -7.18
N LEU A 137 -3.59 2.15 -6.65
CA LEU A 137 -2.37 2.07 -5.83
C LEU A 137 -1.09 1.95 -6.65
N ALA A 138 -1.16 1.46 -7.89
CA ALA A 138 0.00 1.24 -8.74
C ALA A 138 0.79 2.54 -8.98
N MET A 139 0.13 3.61 -9.44
CA MET A 139 0.77 4.88 -9.75
C MET A 139 1.38 5.56 -8.50
N PRO A 140 0.66 5.73 -7.37
CA PRO A 140 1.26 6.20 -6.12
C PRO A 140 2.48 5.39 -5.69
N THR A 141 2.44 4.06 -5.83
CA THR A 141 3.55 3.17 -5.46
C THR A 141 4.78 3.43 -6.30
N VAL A 142 4.61 3.50 -7.62
CA VAL A 142 5.72 3.78 -8.55
C VAL A 142 6.31 5.16 -8.30
N LEU A 143 5.48 6.20 -8.16
CA LEU A 143 5.96 7.55 -7.87
C LEU A 143 6.71 7.62 -6.53
N THR A 144 6.21 6.95 -5.50
CA THR A 144 6.87 6.86 -4.19
C THR A 144 8.22 6.16 -4.32
N MET A 145 8.32 5.07 -5.09
CA MET A 145 9.58 4.37 -5.30
C MET A 145 10.58 5.22 -6.09
N ILE A 146 10.16 5.87 -7.17
CA ILE A 146 11.00 6.77 -7.98
C ILE A 146 11.49 7.96 -7.14
N SER A 147 10.65 8.51 -6.26
CA SER A 147 11.01 9.66 -5.41
C SER A 147 12.25 9.41 -4.55
N ASN A 148 12.57 8.13 -4.25
CA ASN A 148 13.78 7.77 -3.51
C ASN A 148 15.09 8.17 -4.22
N HIS A 149 15.04 8.39 -5.53
CA HIS A 149 16.16 8.83 -6.36
C HIS A 149 16.36 10.36 -6.38
N TYR A 150 15.43 11.13 -5.80
CA TYR A 150 15.48 12.60 -5.77
C TYR A 150 15.44 13.12 -4.32
N PRO A 151 16.46 12.82 -3.49
CA PRO A 151 16.46 13.11 -2.05
C PRO A 151 16.24 14.59 -1.70
N ALA A 152 16.87 15.50 -2.44
CA ALA A 152 16.88 16.93 -2.14
C ALA A 152 15.48 17.56 -2.18
N SER A 153 14.59 17.06 -3.03
CA SER A 153 13.24 17.59 -3.23
C SER A 153 12.14 16.80 -2.52
N THR A 154 12.45 15.64 -1.93
CA THR A 154 11.45 14.70 -1.41
C THR A 154 11.54 14.54 0.10
N TYR A 155 12.52 13.77 0.57
CA TYR A 155 12.69 13.43 1.98
C TYR A 155 13.81 14.22 2.68
N GLY A 156 14.44 15.16 1.98
CA GLY A 156 15.46 16.07 2.54
C GLY A 156 14.91 17.19 3.41
N SER A 157 13.58 17.39 3.48
CA SER A 157 12.94 18.44 4.27
C SER A 157 12.26 17.90 5.53
N GLN A 158 12.08 18.75 6.55
CA GLN A 158 11.28 18.43 7.74
C GLN A 158 9.81 18.11 7.42
N HIS A 159 9.35 18.54 6.25
CA HIS A 159 7.99 18.35 5.74
C HIS A 159 7.90 17.16 4.76
N ALA A 160 8.86 16.23 4.80
CA ALA A 160 8.92 15.06 3.92
C ALA A 160 7.61 14.25 3.87
N TRP A 161 6.85 14.19 4.98
CA TRP A 161 5.56 13.48 5.03
C TRP A 161 4.47 14.19 4.22
N LEU A 162 4.47 15.53 4.16
CA LEU A 162 3.57 16.30 3.30
C LEU A 162 3.88 16.08 1.83
N VAL A 163 5.16 16.07 1.46
CA VAL A 163 5.59 15.78 0.09
C VAL A 163 5.13 14.39 -0.33
N LEU A 164 5.27 13.39 0.55
CA LEU A 164 4.77 12.03 0.30
C LEU A 164 3.25 11.99 0.16
N ALA A 165 2.51 12.69 1.03
CA ALA A 165 1.06 12.79 0.98
C ALA A 165 0.57 13.39 -0.35
N VAL A 166 1.24 14.43 -0.85
CA VAL A 166 0.96 15.04 -2.15
C VAL A 166 1.32 14.10 -3.30
N LEU A 167 2.49 13.44 -3.24
CA LEU A 167 2.89 12.46 -4.27
C LEU A 167 1.88 11.32 -4.41
N ILE A 168 1.32 10.85 -3.30
CA ILE A 168 0.27 9.82 -3.31
C ILE A 168 -1.00 10.35 -4.01
N LEU A 169 -1.43 11.57 -3.71
CA LEU A 169 -2.59 12.19 -4.38
C LEU A 169 -2.35 12.39 -5.88
N VAL A 170 -1.17 12.87 -6.26
CA VAL A 170 -0.79 13.04 -7.67
C VAL A 170 -0.78 11.69 -8.39
N GLY A 171 -0.23 10.64 -7.76
CA GLY A 171 -0.28 9.29 -8.30
C GLY A 171 -1.70 8.77 -8.48
N TRP A 172 -2.58 9.04 -7.52
CA TRP A 172 -3.98 8.65 -7.60
C TRP A 172 -4.71 9.40 -8.72
N ALA A 173 -4.47 10.70 -8.86
CA ALA A 173 -5.01 11.52 -9.94
C ALA A 173 -4.51 11.04 -11.31
N ALA A 174 -3.23 10.70 -11.43
CA ALA A 174 -2.67 10.13 -12.65
C ALA A 174 -3.31 8.79 -13.01
N ALA A 175 -3.50 7.89 -12.02
CA ALA A 175 -4.22 6.63 -12.25
C ALA A 175 -5.67 6.87 -12.70
N LYS A 176 -6.33 7.90 -12.18
CA LYS A 176 -7.68 8.30 -12.61
C LYS A 176 -7.69 8.70 -14.09
N VAL A 177 -6.82 9.62 -14.49
CA VAL A 177 -6.71 10.11 -15.87
C VAL A 177 -6.42 8.97 -16.84
N ILE A 178 -5.50 8.07 -16.50
CA ILE A 178 -5.14 6.92 -17.36
C ILE A 178 -6.32 5.96 -17.57
N ARG A 179 -7.24 5.86 -16.60
CA ARG A 179 -8.36 4.91 -16.67
C ARG A 179 -9.58 5.48 -17.38
N ASP A 180 -9.70 6.80 -17.41
CA ASP A 180 -10.83 7.51 -18.00
C ASP A 180 -10.59 7.83 -19.50
N HIS A 181 -9.42 7.48 -20.04
CA HIS A 181 -9.02 7.58 -21.46
C HIS A 181 -8.67 6.21 -22.04
#